data_AF-A0A917UDB2-F1
#
_entry.id   AF-A0A917UDB2-F1
#
_cell.length_a   1.000
_cell.length_b   1.000
_cell.length_c   1.000
_cell.angle_alpha   90.00
_cell.angle_beta   90.00
_cell.angle_gamma   90.00
#
_symmetry.space_group_name_H-M   'P 1'
#
loop_
_entity.id
_entity.type
_entity.pdbx_description
1 polymer ?
#
loop_
_entity_poly.entity_id
_entity_poly.type
_entity_poly.pdbx_seq_one_letter_code
_entity_poly.pdbx_strand_id
1 'polypeptide(L)'
;MLRRLGVAAVADPAFLDAPVIAGRYGVAADTVQIFRIPEPRVVRISFPRPVVQGSLRDRDMHAGQHQVPLALLPLPVPSTVEPLVP
;
A
#
# COMPACT_ATOMS: atom_id res chain seq x y z
N MET A 1 -18.83 7.84 -3.40
CA MET A 1 -18.84 6.42 -3.82
C MET A 1 -17.44 5.88 -4.13
N LEU A 2 -16.63 6.55 -4.98
CA LEU A 2 -15.25 6.14 -5.34
C LEU A 2 -14.26 5.94 -4.16
N ARG A 3 -14.30 6.77 -3.11
CA ARG A 3 -13.39 6.64 -1.95
C ARG A 3 -13.55 5.34 -1.14
N ARG A 4 -14.72 4.70 -1.15
CA ARG A 4 -14.95 3.44 -0.41
C ARG A 4 -14.33 2.23 -1.11
N LEU A 5 -14.25 2.25 -2.45
CA LEU A 5 -13.75 1.14 -3.25
C LEU A 5 -12.23 0.97 -3.12
N GLY A 6 -11.49 2.09 -3.04
CA GLY A 6 -10.03 2.04 -2.91
C GLY A 6 -9.54 1.40 -1.61
N VAL A 7 -10.17 1.75 -0.47
CA VAL A 7 -9.82 1.15 0.83
C VAL A 7 -10.14 -0.35 0.86
N ALA A 8 -11.31 -0.74 0.35
CA ALA A 8 -11.71 -2.14 0.32
C ALA A 8 -10.76 -2.98 -0.54
N ALA A 9 -10.37 -2.50 -1.72
CA ALA A 9 -9.40 -3.17 -2.58
C ALA A 9 -8.03 -3.33 -1.91
N VAL A 10 -7.49 -2.26 -1.31
CA VAL A 10 -6.16 -2.29 -0.65
C VAL A 10 -6.18 -3.14 0.63
N ALA A 11 -7.32 -3.27 1.30
CA ALA A 11 -7.49 -4.14 2.45
C ALA A 11 -7.57 -5.63 2.09
N ASP A 12 -7.91 -5.97 0.84
CA ASP A 12 -8.02 -7.35 0.37
C ASP A 12 -6.64 -8.04 0.29
N PRO A 13 -6.38 -9.11 1.08
CA PRO A 13 -5.15 -9.89 0.97
C PRO A 13 -4.93 -10.54 -0.40
N ALA A 14 -5.97 -10.77 -1.18
CA ALA A 14 -5.83 -11.29 -2.54
C ALA A 14 -5.29 -10.24 -3.52
N PHE A 15 -5.42 -8.95 -3.20
CA PHE A 15 -4.91 -7.84 -4.02
C PHE A 15 -3.57 -7.29 -3.50
N LEU A 16 -3.45 -7.08 -2.19
CA LEU A 16 -2.27 -6.49 -1.57
C LEU A 16 -1.68 -7.40 -0.50
N ASP A 17 -0.56 -8.03 -0.82
CA ASP A 17 0.18 -8.94 0.05
C ASP A 17 1.68 -8.60 0.11
N ALA A 18 2.43 -9.39 0.88
CA ALA A 18 3.87 -9.17 1.07
C ALA A 18 4.67 -9.26 -0.24
N PRO A 19 4.47 -10.28 -1.11
CA PRO A 19 5.08 -10.31 -2.44
C PRO A 19 4.84 -9.07 -3.31
N VAL A 20 3.60 -8.55 -3.34
CA VAL A 20 3.27 -7.34 -4.11
C VAL A 20 4.08 -6.15 -3.61
N ILE A 21 4.15 -5.93 -2.30
CA ILE A 21 4.95 -4.85 -1.70
C ILE A 21 6.44 -5.07 -1.96
N ALA A 22 6.94 -6.29 -1.75
CA ALA A 22 8.34 -6.65 -1.94
C ALA A 22 8.84 -6.30 -3.35
N GLY A 23 8.06 -6.65 -4.38
CA GLY A 23 8.39 -6.34 -5.78
C GLY A 23 8.38 -4.84 -6.08
N ARG A 24 7.55 -4.04 -5.40
CA ARG A 24 7.48 -2.58 -5.60
C ARG A 24 8.63 -1.82 -4.94
N TYR A 25 9.11 -2.33 -3.80
CA TYR A 25 10.13 -1.66 -2.99
C TYR A 25 11.52 -2.30 -3.06
N GLY A 26 11.66 -3.43 -3.75
CA GLY A 26 12.95 -4.14 -3.90
C GLY A 26 13.46 -4.71 -2.57
N VAL A 27 12.55 -5.19 -1.72
CA VAL A 27 12.86 -5.78 -0.41
C VAL A 27 12.50 -7.27 -0.39
N ALA A 28 13.00 -8.02 0.58
CA ALA A 28 12.62 -9.41 0.77
C ALA A 28 11.21 -9.52 1.36
N ALA A 29 10.37 -10.41 0.81
CA ALA A 29 8.95 -10.51 1.19
C ALA A 29 8.74 -10.93 2.65
N ASP A 30 9.65 -11.72 3.21
CA ASP A 30 9.65 -12.13 4.63
C ASP A 30 9.92 -10.97 5.61
N THR A 31 10.49 -9.87 5.12
CA THR A 31 10.68 -8.63 5.91
C THR A 31 9.48 -7.69 5.87
N VAL A 32 8.49 -7.96 5.00
CA VAL A 32 7.30 -7.12 4.85
C VAL A 32 6.25 -7.51 5.88
N GLN A 33 5.83 -6.55 6.70
CA GLN A 33 4.75 -6.68 7.65
C GLN A 33 3.55 -5.84 7.20
N ILE A 34 2.37 -6.46 7.17
CA ILE A 34 1.12 -5.79 6.78
C ILE A 34 0.12 -5.88 7.93
N PHE A 35 -0.31 -4.73 8.43
CA PHE A 35 -1.33 -4.60 9.48
C PHE A 35 -2.58 -3.99 8.88
N ARG A 36 -3.69 -4.74 8.88
CA ARG A 36 -5.00 -4.25 8.45
C ARG A 36 -5.74 -3.78 9.68
N ILE A 37 -6.04 -2.48 9.74
CA ILE A 37 -6.65 -1.83 10.90
C ILE A 37 -8.02 -1.29 10.45
N PRO A 38 -9.11 -2.06 10.65
CA PRO A 38 -10.42 -1.76 10.06
C PRO A 38 -11.02 -0.43 10.53
N GLU A 39 -10.87 -0.09 11.81
CA GLU A 39 -11.49 1.08 12.44
C GLU A 39 -11.00 2.40 11.84
N PRO A 40 -9.69 2.71 11.80
CA PRO A 40 -9.19 3.87 11.09
C PRO A 40 -9.20 3.70 9.56
N ARG A 41 -9.60 2.52 9.04
CA ARG A 41 -9.60 2.18 7.60
C ARG A 41 -8.21 2.31 6.97
N VAL A 42 -7.21 1.78 7.66
CA VAL A 42 -5.80 1.87 7.26
C VAL A 42 -5.22 0.47 7.04
N VAL A 43 -4.41 0.36 5.99
CA VAL A 43 -3.44 -0.73 5.85
C VAL A 43 -2.07 -0.14 6.11
N ARG A 44 -1.41 -0.58 7.19
CA ARG A 44 -0.05 -0.16 7.53
C ARG A 44 0.92 -1.20 7.02
N ILE A 45 1.94 -0.75 6.30
CA ILE A 45 3.00 -1.59 5.75
C ILE A 45 4.31 -1.19 6.42
N SER A 46 5.13 -2.17 6.79
CA SER A 46 6.44 -1.94 7.39
C SER A 46 7.47 -2.91 6.80
N PHE A 47 8.66 -2.39 6.48
CA PHE A 47 9.83 -3.14 6.05
C PHE A 47 11.10 -2.30 6.34
N PRO A 48 12.30 -2.90 6.39
CA PRO A 48 13.54 -2.16 6.66
C PRO A 48 13.85 -1.13 5.57
N ARG A 49 14.23 0.10 5.99
CA ARG A 49 14.77 1.11 5.06
C ARG A 49 16.25 0.85 4.78
N PRO A 50 16.75 1.14 3.57
CA PRO A 50 18.17 1.00 3.25
C PRO A 50 19.07 2.01 3.99
N VAL A 51 18.50 3.13 4.42
CA VAL A 51 19.18 4.19 5.18
C VAL A 51 18.30 4.56 6.38
N VAL A 52 18.94 4.68 7.55
CA VAL A 52 18.27 5.12 8.79
C VAL A 52 17.71 6.52 8.59
N GLN A 53 16.45 6.70 8.97
CA GLN A 53 15.76 7.97 8.84
C GLN A 53 16.47 9.07 9.64
N GLY A 54 16.60 10.25 9.04
CA GLY A 54 17.26 11.40 9.67
C GLY A 54 18.78 11.29 9.79
N SER A 55 19.39 10.23 9.25
CA SER A 55 20.85 10.16 9.13
C SER A 55 21.37 11.14 8.07
N LEU A 56 22.68 11.41 8.09
CA LEU A 56 23.35 12.25 7.08
C LEU A 56 23.18 11.77 5.63
N ARG A 57 22.82 10.50 5.43
CA ARG A 57 22.61 9.90 4.11
C ARG A 57 21.14 9.83 3.72
N ASP A 58 20.21 10.21 4.61
CA ASP A 58 18.78 10.17 4.31
C ASP A 58 18.40 11.33 3.39
N ARG A 59 18.01 11.00 2.16
CA ARG A 59 17.52 11.96 1.16
C ARG A 59 15.99 12.04 1.11
N ASP A 60 15.30 11.22 1.92
CA ASP A 60 13.84 11.11 1.91
C ASP A 60 13.29 11.06 3.35
N MET A 61 13.62 12.09 4.14
CA MET A 61 13.28 12.17 5.57
C MET A 61 11.76 12.19 5.83
N HIS A 62 10.98 12.67 4.88
CA HIS A 62 9.51 12.74 4.97
C HIS A 62 8.81 11.58 4.24
N ALA A 63 9.57 10.57 3.78
CA ALA A 63 9.06 9.42 3.05
C ALA A 63 8.28 9.77 1.76
N GLY A 64 8.54 10.94 1.17
CA GLY A 64 7.87 11.40 -0.05
C GLY A 64 8.19 10.51 -1.24
N GLN A 65 9.45 10.05 -1.36
CA GLN A 65 9.84 9.10 -2.42
C GLN A 65 9.28 7.70 -2.14
N HIS A 66 9.24 7.28 -0.88
CA HIS A 66 8.65 5.99 -0.49
C HIS A 66 7.14 5.89 -0.77
N GLN A 67 6.42 7.01 -0.84
CA GLN A 67 4.99 7.00 -1.21
C GLN A 67 4.76 6.65 -2.69
N VAL A 68 5.70 6.98 -3.59
CA VAL A 68 5.50 6.93 -5.04
C VAL A 68 5.21 5.51 -5.56
N PRO A 69 5.98 4.45 -5.21
CA PRO A 69 5.74 3.12 -5.77
C PRO A 69 4.34 2.56 -5.49
N LEU A 70 3.78 2.86 -4.32
CA LEU A 70 2.45 2.42 -3.94
C LEU A 70 1.35 3.31 -4.51
N ALA A 71 1.58 4.62 -4.64
CA ALA A 71 0.63 5.54 -5.28
C ALA A 71 0.42 5.24 -6.77
N LEU A 72 1.41 4.63 -7.43
CA LEU A 72 1.35 4.20 -8.82
C LEU A 72 0.84 2.76 -9.00
N LEU A 73 0.44 2.07 -7.93
CA LEU A 73 -0.14 0.73 -8.01
C LEU A 73 -1.54 0.81 -8.65
N PRO A 74 -1.77 0.18 -9.82
CA PRO A 74 -3.08 0.16 -10.43
C PRO A 74 -4.08 -0.55 -9.52
N LEU A 75 -5.19 0.11 -9.19
CA LEU A 75 -6.27 -0.51 -8.45
C LEU A 75 -7.07 -1.45 -9.36
N PRO A 76 -7.62 -2.55 -8.81
CA PRO A 76 -8.48 -3.43 -9.57
C PRO A 76 -9.73 -2.65 -9.98
N VAL A 77 -10.16 -2.82 -11.23
CA VAL A 77 -11.47 -2.34 -11.64
C VAL A 77 -12.52 -3.12 -10.84
N PRO A 78 -13.49 -2.44 -10.20
CA PRO A 78 -14.51 -3.15 -9.43
C PRO A 78 -15.29 -4.07 -10.38
N SER A 79 -15.33 -5.36 -10.06
CA SER A 79 -16.00 -6.40 -10.87
C SER A 79 -17.53 -6.37 -10.77
N THR A 80 -18.13 -5.35 -10.15
CA THR A 80 -19.58 -5.16 -10.10
C THR A 80 -19.89 -3.67 -10.04
N VAL A 81 -20.21 -3.10 -11.21
CA VAL A 81 -21.14 -1.97 -11.25
C VAL A 81 -22.51 -2.63 -11.09
N GLU A 82 -23.08 -2.61 -9.88
CA GLU A 82 -24.54 -2.79 -9.83
C GLU A 82 -25.13 -1.65 -10.67
N PRO A 83 -25.99 -1.95 -11.67
CA PRO A 83 -26.62 -0.91 -12.45
C PRO A 83 -27.35 0.02 -11.49
N LEU A 84 -27.11 1.33 -11.66
CA LEU A 84 -27.89 2.37 -11.01
C LEU A 84 -29.35 2.08 -11.36
N VAL A 85 -30.10 1.53 -10.39
CA VAL A 85 -31.54 1.39 -10.52
C VAL A 85 -32.10 2.81 -10.64
N PRO A 86 -32.87 3.12 -11.71
CA PRO A 86 -33.39 4.47 -11.94
C PRO A 86 -34.33 4.93 -10.83
#